data_AF-A0A4P7JUJ4-F1
#
_entry.id   AF-A0A4P7JUJ4-F1
#
_cell.length_a   1.000
_cell.length_b   1.000
_cell.length_c   1.000
_cell.angle_alpha   90.00
_cell.angle_beta   90.00
_cell.angle_gamma   90.00
#
_symmetry.space_group_name_H-M   'P 1'
#
loop_
_entity.id
_entity.type
_entity.pdbx_description
1 polymer ?
#
loop_
_entity_poly.entity_id
_entity_poly.type
_entity_poly.pdbx_seq_one_letter_code
_entity_poly.pdbx_strand_id
1 'polypeptide(L)' 'MSGMYNHHARHLKGLMTANDELQAHLYLEQLMLFPVDIQDKIIDEISNLKRCSTEDIAQIIHFYTRRA' A
#
# COMPACT_ATOMS: atom_id res chain seq x y z
N MET A 1 10.91 -3.79 11.61
CA MET A 1 10.43 -3.47 10.25
C MET A 1 11.21 -2.29 9.72
N SER A 2 11.69 -2.35 8.47
CA SER A 2 12.50 -1.29 7.86
C SER A 2 11.71 0.03 7.84
N GLY A 3 12.28 1.13 8.33
CA GLY A 3 11.59 2.43 8.45
C GLY A 3 11.01 2.96 7.14
N MET A 4 11.54 2.49 5.99
CA MET A 4 11.08 2.82 4.65
C MET A 4 9.61 2.43 4.42
N TYR A 5 9.21 1.19 4.73
CA TYR A 5 7.83 0.72 4.53
C TYR A 5 6.82 1.41 5.44
N ASN A 6 7.24 1.82 6.65
CA ASN A 6 6.40 2.57 7.56
C ASN A 6 6.05 3.96 7.01
N HIS A 7 6.99 4.61 6.32
CA HIS A 7 6.72 5.89 5.68
C HIS A 7 5.69 5.74 4.55
N HIS A 8 5.89 4.76 3.67
CA HIS A 8 4.98 4.46 2.56
C HIS A 8 3.59 4.07 3.07
N ALA A 9 3.53 3.23 4.11
CA ALA A 9 2.28 2.81 4.71
C ALA A 9 1.49 3.95 5.34
N ARG A 10 2.14 4.95 5.94
CA ARG A 10 1.46 6.16 6.44
C ARG A 10 0.87 6.98 5.30
N HIS A 11 1.61 7.14 4.22
CA HIS A 11 1.15 7.89 3.06
C HIS A 11 -0.04 7.18 2.39
N LEU A 12 0.10 5.89 2.12
CA LEU A 12 -0.95 5.05 1.51
C LEU A 12 -2.21 5.00 2.37
N LYS A 13 -2.06 4.91 3.70
CA LYS A 13 -3.19 5.02 4.64
C LYS A 13 -3.95 6.33 4.47
N GLY A 14 -3.24 7.44 4.31
CA GLY A 14 -3.85 8.75 4.09
C GLY A 14 -4.69 8.79 2.81
N LEU A 15 -4.14 8.27 1.71
CA LEU A 15 -4.83 8.18 0.42
C LEU A 15 -6.07 7.28 0.50
N MET A 16 -5.97 6.12 1.15
CA MET A 16 -7.09 5.20 1.36
C MET A 16 -8.19 5.81 2.24
N THR A 17 -7.81 6.56 3.28
CA THR A 17 -8.77 7.26 4.15
C THR A 17 -9.47 8.40 3.40
N ALA A 18 -8.79 9.03 2.44
CA ALA A 18 -9.36 10.04 1.57
C ALA A 18 -10.22 9.46 0.41
N ASN A 19 -10.34 8.13 0.33
CA ASN A 19 -10.97 7.40 -0.78
C ASN A 19 -10.37 7.77 -2.14
N ASP A 20 -9.08 8.12 -2.16
CA ASP A 20 -8.34 8.52 -3.36
C ASP A 20 -7.54 7.33 -3.90
N GLU A 21 -8.29 6.35 -4.40
CA GLU A 21 -7.75 5.09 -4.93
C GLU A 21 -6.82 5.35 -6.13
N LEU A 22 -7.16 6.31 -6.99
CA LEU A 22 -6.33 6.70 -8.13
C LEU A 22 -4.94 7.18 -7.68
N GLN A 23 -4.87 8.04 -6.67
CA GLN A 23 -3.59 8.46 -6.11
C GLN A 23 -2.85 7.31 -5.42
N ALA A 24 -3.56 6.36 -4.80
CA ALA A 24 -2.93 5.17 -4.23
C ALA A 24 -2.28 4.29 -5.31
N HIS A 25 -2.97 4.06 -6.43
CA HIS A 25 -2.42 3.35 -7.59
C HIS A 25 -1.20 4.08 -8.17
N LEU A 26 -1.32 5.38 -8.45
CA LEU A 26 -0.21 6.19 -8.96
C LEU A 26 1.00 6.18 -8.03
N TYR A 27 0.76 6.21 -6.71
CA TYR A 27 1.83 6.14 -5.72
C TYR A 27 2.54 4.78 -5.73
N LEU A 28 1.80 3.68 -5.84
CA LEU A 28 2.37 2.33 -5.92
C LEU A 28 3.15 2.13 -7.23
N GLU A 29 2.67 2.71 -8.33
CA GLU A 29 3.35 2.70 -9.63
C GLU A 29 4.68 3.47 -9.58
N GLN A 30 4.63 4.73 -9.14
CA GLN A 30 5.79 5.63 -9.19
C GLN A 30 6.90 5.23 -8.21
N LEU A 31 6.53 4.64 -7.07
CA LEU A 31 7.47 4.44 -5.98
C LEU A 31 7.99 3.01 -5.86
N MET A 32 7.17 2.01 -6.20
CA MET A 32 7.55 0.59 -6.10
C MET A 32 7.62 -0.12 -7.44
N LEU A 33 7.28 0.56 -8.55
CA LEU A 33 7.23 -0.03 -9.89
C LEU A 33 6.36 -1.30 -9.91
N PHE A 34 5.34 -1.37 -9.06
CA PHE A 34 4.48 -2.54 -8.99
C PHE A 34 3.66 -2.63 -10.27
N PRO A 35 3.51 -3.83 -10.86
CA PRO A 35 2.56 -4.04 -11.96
C PRO A 35 1.14 -3.80 -11.46
N VAL A 36 0.25 -3.36 -12.36
CA VAL A 36 -1.15 -3.01 -12.04
C VAL A 36 -1.85 -4.13 -11.26
N ASP A 37 -1.65 -5.40 -11.64
CA ASP A 37 -2.21 -6.57 -10.95
C ASP A 37 -1.85 -6.68 -9.46
N ILE A 38 -0.71 -6.13 -9.05
CA ILE A 38 -0.24 -6.13 -7.66
C ILE A 38 -0.76 -4.89 -6.92
N GLN A 39 -0.88 -3.75 -7.62
CA GLN A 39 -1.44 -2.54 -7.05
C GLN A 39 -2.90 -2.75 -6.60
N ASP A 40 -3.72 -3.34 -7.48
CA ASP A 40 -5.11 -3.70 -7.17
C ASP A 40 -5.21 -4.63 -5.95
N LYS A 41 -4.34 -5.64 -5.85
CA LYS A 41 -4.32 -6.57 -4.71
C LYS A 41 -3.94 -5.88 -3.40
N ILE A 42 -2.95 -4.99 -3.44
CA ILE A 42 -2.54 -4.21 -2.27
C ILE A 42 -3.70 -3.34 -1.80
N ILE A 43 -4.36 -2.64 -2.71
CA ILE A 43 -5.47 -1.74 -2.39
C ILE A 43 -6.68 -2.54 -1.88
N ASP A 44 -7.05 -3.64 -2.52
CA ASP A 44 -8.13 -4.51 -2.07
C ASP A 44 -7.86 -5.08 -0.66
N GLU A 45 -6.64 -5.57 -0.39
CA GLU A 45 -6.29 -6.06 0.94
C GLU A 45 -6.40 -4.94 1.99
N ILE A 46 -5.89 -3.74 1.69
CA ILE A 46 -5.94 -2.60 2.62
C ILE A 46 -7.38 -2.14 2.87
N SER A 47 -8.21 -2.11 1.84
CA SER A 47 -9.63 -1.79 1.94
C SER A 47 -10.41 -2.84 2.76
N ASN A 48 -10.00 -4.10 2.69
CA ASN A 48 -10.56 -5.20 3.48
C ASN A 48 -10.04 -5.27 4.92
N LEU A 49 -9.02 -4.48 5.30
CA LEU A 49 -8.53 -4.44 6.67
C LEU A 49 -9.58 -3.84 7.62
N LYS A 50 -10.05 -4.65 8.59
CA LYS A 50 -10.90 -4.17 9.70
C LYS A 50 -10.29 -3.00 10.47
N ARG A 51 -8.96 -2.92 10.53
CA ARG A 51 -8.20 -1.81 11.12
C ARG A 51 -7.13 -1.42 10.13
N CYS A 52 -7.28 -0.26 9.50
CA CYS A 52 -6.30 0.31 8.58
C CYS A 52 -5.08 0.85 9.36
N SER A 53 -4.28 -0.05 9.94
CA SER A 53 -3.09 0.30 10.72
C SER A 53 -1.89 0.44 9.78
N THR A 54 -0.99 1.38 10.10
CA THR A 54 0.25 1.56 9.33
C THR A 54 1.09 0.29 9.30
N GLU A 55 1.12 -0.49 10.38
CA GLU A 55 1.87 -1.76 10.43
C GLU A 55 1.30 -2.82 9.50
N ASP A 56 -0.04 -2.97 9.46
CA ASP A 56 -0.71 -3.91 8.55
C ASP A 56 -0.41 -3.56 7.09
N ILE A 57 -0.55 -2.27 6.73
CA ILE A 57 -0.24 -1.79 5.39
C ILE A 57 1.25 -1.99 5.05
N ALA A 58 2.16 -1.72 5.99
CA ALA A 58 3.59 -1.94 5.78
C ALA A 58 3.92 -3.41 5.56
N GLN A 59 3.23 -4.34 6.23
CA GLN A 59 3.37 -5.78 6.01
C GLN A 59 2.88 -6.20 4.63
N ILE A 60 1.72 -5.71 4.20
CA ILE A 60 1.14 -5.98 2.86
C ILE A 60 2.14 -5.54 1.78
N ILE A 61 2.56 -4.28 1.84
CA ILE A 61 3.54 -3.73 0.90
C ILE A 61 4.83 -4.57 0.90
N HIS A 62 5.39 -4.87 2.07
CA HIS A 62 6.62 -5.65 2.19
C HIS A 62 6.46 -7.08 1.61
N PHE A 63 5.31 -7.71 1.82
CA PHE A 63 5.01 -9.03 1.28
C PHE A 63 5.06 -9.04 -0.25
N TYR A 64 4.43 -8.04 -0.89
CA TYR A 64 4.43 -7.93 -2.35
C TYR A 64 5.79 -7.47 -2.90
N THR A 65 6.53 -6.60 -2.22
CA THR A 65 7.90 -6.23 -2.62
C THR A 65 8.85 -7.42 -2.60
N ARG A 66 8.68 -8.40 -1.69
CA ARG A 66 9.52 -9.60 -1.66
C ARG A 66 9.16 -10.64 -2.73
N ARG A 67 8.01 -10.49 -3.38
CA ARG A 67 7.46 -11.45 -4.34
C ARG A 67 7.49 -10.95 -5.79
N ALA A 68 7.62 -9.63 -5.98
CA ALA A 68 7.88 -8.98 -7.26
C ALA A 68 9.36 -9.13 -7.65
#